data_AF-A0A944B9V7-F1
#
_entry.id   AF-A0A944B9V7-F1
#
_cell.length_a   1.000
_cell.length_b   1.000
_cell.length_c   1.000
_cell.angle_alpha   90.00
_cell.angle_beta   90.00
_cell.angle_gamma   90.00
#
_symmetry.space_group_name_H-M   'P 1'
#
loop_
_entity.id
_entity.type
_entity.pdbx_description
1 polymer ?
#
loop_
_entity_poly.entity_id
_entity_poly.type
_entity_poly.pdbx_seq_one_letter_code
_entity_poly.pdbx_strand_id
1 'polypeptide(L)'
;MKSTNIVSYIGLTIFTVYAIFYWISPNMADLALFFLFLVTFGILALFLLVSCGYILYSCINAFLDKGNIHYRICAIWTALLIIFWIVIPSGDCDPYIQEEYYEDHKEELWKMAYQIDDICKNKATKFAHIWKEDDENHSSNKDGLTTEEIRQIQKIIQTMDFESVSYSDSLCSFGFRYKGLALYSFELGLYGSKIDDDYTRIIYNDSVAFYYGCGAIGNCSYPNKEEYLQQRQKK
;
A
#
# COMPACT_ATOMS: atom_id res chain seq x y z
N MET A 1 -20.57 46.69 8.89
CA MET A 1 -19.88 45.52 9.50
C MET A 1 -18.41 45.58 9.07
N LYS A 2 -17.50 45.53 10.04
CA LYS A 2 -16.09 45.99 9.98
C LYS A 2 -15.20 45.13 9.07
N SER A 3 -14.96 45.51 7.81
CA SER A 3 -13.93 44.86 6.97
C SER A 3 -12.50 45.31 7.28
N THR A 4 -12.34 46.39 8.05
CA THR A 4 -11.03 46.99 8.39
C THR A 4 -10.18 46.15 9.34
N ASN A 5 -10.76 45.18 10.06
CA ASN A 5 -10.00 44.38 11.01
C ASN A 5 -9.19 43.24 10.34
N ILE A 6 -9.72 42.60 9.31
CA ILE A 6 -9.09 41.40 8.71
C ILE A 6 -7.79 41.75 8.01
N VAL A 7 -7.77 42.85 7.24
CA VAL A 7 -6.57 43.32 6.54
C VAL A 7 -5.46 43.67 7.53
N SER A 8 -5.81 44.31 8.66
CA SER A 8 -4.85 44.63 9.72
C SER A 8 -4.29 43.39 10.42
N TYR A 9 -5.09 42.36 10.66
CA TYR A 9 -4.61 41.10 11.25
C TYR A 9 -3.71 40.31 10.30
N ILE A 10 -4.03 40.29 9.01
CA ILE A 10 -3.17 39.65 8.00
C ILE A 10 -1.83 40.38 7.90
N GLY A 11 -1.86 41.73 7.84
CA GLY A 11 -0.66 42.55 7.79
C GLY A 11 0.24 42.37 9.02
N LEU A 12 -0.35 42.35 10.22
CA LEU A 12 0.39 42.11 11.46
C LEU A 12 1.05 40.73 11.47
N THR A 13 0.31 39.69 11.06
CA THR A 13 0.81 38.30 11.03
C THR A 13 1.97 38.13 10.05
N ILE A 14 1.87 38.71 8.84
CA ILE A 14 2.95 38.68 7.85
C ILE A 14 4.20 39.37 8.42
N PHE A 15 4.02 40.52 9.09
CA PHE A 15 5.12 41.27 9.69
C PHE A 15 5.80 40.51 10.84
N THR A 16 5.05 39.89 11.76
CA THR A 16 5.64 39.09 12.84
C THR A 16 6.39 37.87 12.32
N VAL A 17 5.81 37.14 11.35
CA VAL A 17 6.50 35.99 10.74
C VAL A 17 7.79 36.42 10.04
N TYR A 18 7.75 37.54 9.31
CA TYR A 18 8.94 38.12 8.68
C TYR A 18 10.02 38.52 9.70
N ALA A 19 9.64 39.21 10.78
CA ALA A 19 10.56 39.64 11.81
C ALA A 19 11.22 38.46 12.56
N ILE A 20 10.46 37.40 12.83
CA ILE A 20 10.97 36.17 13.45
C ILE A 20 11.97 35.48 12.52
N PHE A 21 11.67 35.35 11.23
CA PHE A 21 12.57 34.71 10.27
C PHE A 21 13.85 35.52 10.05
N TYR A 22 13.76 36.85 9.93
CA TYR A 22 14.93 37.73 9.82
C TYR A 22 15.87 37.61 11.03
N TRP A 23 15.30 37.37 12.23
CA TRP A 23 16.07 37.16 13.45
C TRP A 23 16.77 35.79 13.49
N ILE A 24 16.18 34.76 12.85
CA ILE A 24 16.71 33.39 12.83
C ILE A 24 17.83 33.22 11.78
N SER A 25 17.69 33.82 10.60
CA SER A 25 18.77 33.85 9.60
C SER A 25 18.83 35.21 8.93
N PRO A 26 19.87 36.02 9.20
CA PRO A 26 20.08 37.31 8.53
C PRO A 26 20.55 37.14 7.07
N ASN A 27 20.73 35.90 6.59
CA ASN A 27 21.18 35.64 5.24
C ASN A 27 20.05 35.86 4.23
N MET A 28 20.30 36.76 3.28
CA MET A 28 19.32 37.14 2.24
C MET A 28 18.90 35.96 1.35
N ALA A 29 19.73 34.92 1.22
CA ALA A 29 19.41 33.72 0.46
C ALA A 29 18.31 32.86 1.13
N ASP A 30 18.36 32.70 2.45
CA ASP A 30 17.37 31.90 3.20
C ASP A 30 16.02 32.61 3.23
N LEU A 31 16.04 33.93 3.34
CA LEU A 31 14.85 34.77 3.26
C LEU A 31 14.17 34.66 1.88
N ALA A 32 14.94 34.67 0.80
CA ALA A 32 14.42 34.51 -0.56
C ALA A 32 13.79 33.12 -0.77
N LEU A 33 14.41 32.06 -0.24
CA LEU A 33 13.87 30.70 -0.30
C LEU A 33 12.53 30.58 0.46
N PHE A 34 12.41 31.22 1.62
CA PHE A 34 11.18 31.26 2.39
C PHE A 34 10.03 31.99 1.67
N PHE A 35 10.32 33.13 1.04
CA PHE A 35 9.33 33.83 0.22
C PHE A 35 8.90 33.00 -0.99
N LEU A 36 9.83 32.32 -1.65
CA LEU A 36 9.51 31.40 -2.75
C LEU A 36 8.57 30.27 -2.26
N PHE A 37 8.83 29.72 -1.07
CA PHE A 37 7.96 28.72 -0.45
C PHE A 37 6.55 29.27 -0.17
N LEU A 38 6.45 30.46 0.45
CA LEU A 38 5.16 31.09 0.73
C LEU A 38 4.35 31.39 -0.54
N VAL A 39 5.00 31.89 -1.58
CA VAL A 39 4.35 32.17 -2.87
C VAL A 39 3.87 30.87 -3.51
N THR A 40 4.72 29.84 -3.53
CA THR A 40 4.37 28.53 -4.10
C THR A 40 3.21 27.89 -3.35
N PHE A 41 3.26 27.90 -2.02
CA PHE A 41 2.18 27.39 -1.18
C PHE A 41 0.89 28.19 -1.34
N GLY A 42 0.99 29.52 -1.43
CA GLY A 42 -0.16 30.41 -1.67
C GLY A 42 -0.83 30.15 -3.02
N ILE A 43 -0.06 29.95 -4.08
CA ILE A 43 -0.57 29.58 -5.41
C ILE A 43 -1.27 28.22 -5.35
N LEU A 44 -0.65 27.23 -4.68
CA LEU A 44 -1.22 25.90 -4.53
C LEU A 44 -2.53 25.93 -3.72
N ALA A 45 -2.58 26.70 -2.64
CA ALA A 45 -3.79 26.89 -1.83
C ALA A 45 -4.91 27.57 -2.63
N LEU A 46 -4.59 28.60 -3.43
CA LEU A 46 -5.56 29.23 -4.33
C LEU A 46 -6.10 28.26 -5.38
N PHE A 47 -5.22 27.45 -5.98
CA PHE A 47 -5.61 26.44 -6.95
C PHE A 47 -6.56 25.42 -6.31
N LEU A 48 -6.23 24.89 -5.13
CA LEU A 48 -7.09 23.98 -4.38
C LEU A 48 -8.44 24.61 -4.05
N LEU A 49 -8.47 25.87 -3.61
CA LEU A 49 -9.72 26.55 -3.27
C LEU A 49 -10.62 26.74 -4.49
N VAL A 50 -10.05 27.14 -5.64
CA VAL A 50 -10.79 27.25 -6.91
C VAL A 50 -11.29 25.88 -7.38
N SER A 51 -10.46 24.84 -7.31
CA SER A 51 -10.85 23.47 -7.66
C SER A 51 -11.97 22.95 -6.75
N CYS A 52 -11.87 23.14 -5.43
CA CYS A 52 -12.92 22.78 -4.48
C CYS A 52 -14.23 23.55 -4.74
N GLY A 53 -14.15 24.85 -5.02
CA GLY A 53 -15.31 25.67 -5.38
C GLY A 53 -15.98 25.21 -6.68
N TYR A 54 -15.18 24.86 -7.70
CA TYR A 54 -15.67 24.30 -8.96
C TYR A 54 -16.34 22.93 -8.76
N ILE A 55 -15.74 22.05 -7.95
CA ILE A 55 -16.31 20.75 -7.60
C ILE A 55 -17.66 20.93 -6.90
N LEU A 56 -17.72 21.78 -5.86
CA LEU A 56 -18.97 22.07 -5.14
C LEU A 56 -20.05 22.64 -6.05
N TYR A 57 -19.69 23.60 -6.91
CA TYR A 57 -20.58 24.18 -7.91
C TYR A 57 -21.10 23.14 -8.90
N SER A 58 -20.22 22.27 -9.41
CA SER A 58 -20.57 21.17 -10.32
C SER A 58 -21.51 20.18 -9.65
N CYS A 59 -21.27 19.83 -8.38
CA CYS A 59 -22.15 18.94 -7.61
C CYS A 59 -23.54 19.57 -7.41
N ILE A 60 -23.61 20.82 -6.96
CA ILE A 60 -24.88 21.53 -6.75
C ILE A 60 -25.69 21.58 -8.06
N ASN A 61 -25.06 21.93 -9.18
CA ASN A 61 -25.75 22.01 -10.47
C ASN A 61 -26.12 20.64 -11.05
N ALA A 62 -25.34 19.58 -10.78
CA ALA A 62 -25.70 18.23 -11.18
C ALA A 62 -26.99 17.75 -10.47
N PHE A 63 -27.25 18.20 -9.24
CA PHE A 63 -28.48 17.92 -8.49
C PHE A 63 -29.65 18.84 -8.88
N LEU A 64 -29.40 20.10 -9.22
CA LEU A 64 -30.44 21.10 -9.49
C LEU A 64 -30.96 21.09 -10.94
N ASP A 65 -30.18 20.64 -11.94
CA ASP A 65 -30.57 20.78 -13.35
C ASP A 65 -30.41 19.49 -14.18
N LYS A 66 -31.35 19.28 -15.12
CA LYS A 66 -31.44 18.11 -16.01
C LYS A 66 -30.68 18.27 -17.34
N GLY A 67 -30.02 19.40 -17.59
CA GLY A 67 -29.61 19.77 -18.96
C GLY A 67 -28.16 19.48 -19.40
N ASN A 68 -27.16 19.53 -18.52
CA ASN A 68 -25.75 19.52 -18.98
C ASN A 68 -24.96 18.30 -18.50
N ILE A 69 -24.68 17.41 -19.45
CA ILE A 69 -23.98 16.13 -19.26
C ILE A 69 -22.58 16.29 -18.66
N HIS A 70 -21.90 17.41 -18.91
CA HIS A 70 -20.53 17.63 -18.45
C HIS A 70 -20.46 17.72 -16.92
N TYR A 71 -21.41 18.42 -16.28
CA TYR A 71 -21.44 18.54 -14.81
C TYR A 71 -21.76 17.21 -14.12
N ARG A 72 -22.58 16.36 -14.76
CA ARG A 72 -22.89 15.02 -14.26
C ARG A 72 -21.68 14.10 -14.35
N ILE A 73 -20.96 14.13 -15.47
CA ILE A 73 -19.71 13.37 -15.64
C ILE A 73 -18.68 13.81 -14.59
N CYS A 74 -18.46 15.12 -14.41
CA CYS A 74 -17.53 15.63 -13.38
C CYS A 74 -17.94 15.24 -11.96
N ALA A 75 -19.24 15.34 -11.62
CA ALA A 75 -19.75 14.93 -10.31
C ALA A 75 -19.59 13.42 -10.07
N ILE A 76 -19.85 12.58 -11.07
CA ILE A 76 -19.64 11.13 -11.01
C ILE A 76 -18.16 10.82 -10.82
N TRP A 77 -17.25 11.41 -11.60
CA TRP A 77 -15.81 11.21 -11.44
C TRP A 77 -15.31 11.65 -10.06
N THR A 78 -15.80 12.77 -9.55
CA THR A 78 -15.45 13.25 -8.21
C THR A 78 -15.97 12.29 -7.14
N ALA A 79 -17.22 11.82 -7.25
CA ALA A 79 -17.78 10.85 -6.33
C ALA A 79 -17.00 9.53 -6.38
N LEU A 80 -16.63 9.05 -7.58
CA LEU A 80 -15.80 7.86 -7.74
C LEU A 80 -14.41 8.06 -7.14
N LEU A 81 -13.78 9.23 -7.27
CA LEU A 81 -12.50 9.53 -6.61
C LEU A 81 -12.65 9.58 -5.09
N ILE A 82 -13.70 10.20 -4.56
CA ILE A 82 -13.94 10.24 -3.10
C ILE A 82 -14.21 8.83 -2.57
N ILE A 83 -15.05 8.05 -3.24
CA ILE A 83 -15.29 6.63 -2.91
C ILE A 83 -13.98 5.86 -3.01
N PHE A 84 -13.18 6.07 -4.05
CA PHE A 84 -11.86 5.45 -4.19
C PHE A 84 -10.96 5.79 -3.00
N TRP A 85 -10.87 7.06 -2.57
CA TRP A 85 -10.07 7.45 -1.40
C TRP A 85 -10.60 6.92 -0.06
N ILE A 86 -11.91 6.73 0.08
CA ILE A 86 -12.54 6.19 1.30
C ILE A 86 -12.46 4.65 1.33
N VAL A 87 -12.58 4.01 0.17
CA VAL A 87 -12.60 2.55 0.01
C VAL A 87 -11.20 1.99 -0.22
N ILE A 88 -10.21 2.81 -0.62
CA ILE A 88 -8.80 2.45 -0.46
C ILE A 88 -8.66 2.04 1.00
N PRO A 89 -8.36 0.77 1.28
CA PRO A 89 -8.16 0.34 2.64
C PRO A 89 -7.11 1.27 3.22
N SER A 90 -7.46 1.96 4.31
CA SER A 90 -6.44 2.43 5.24
C SER A 90 -5.48 1.27 5.39
N GLY A 91 -4.19 1.55 5.22
CA GLY A 91 -3.13 0.54 5.27
C GLY A 91 -2.99 -0.02 6.68
N ASP A 92 -4.07 -0.54 7.26
CA ASP A 92 -4.15 -1.26 8.52
C ASP A 92 -3.64 -2.68 8.27
N CYS A 93 -2.40 -2.73 7.76
CA CYS A 93 -1.63 -3.95 7.73
C CYS A 93 -1.20 -4.23 9.16
N ASP A 94 -1.68 -5.34 9.71
CA ASP A 94 -1.42 -5.72 11.08
C ASP A 94 -0.58 -7.01 11.11
N PRO A 95 0.70 -6.96 11.55
CA PRO A 95 1.53 -8.15 11.65
C PRO A 95 1.02 -9.18 12.65
N TYR A 96 0.21 -8.79 13.64
CA TYR A 96 -0.41 -9.73 14.59
C TYR A 96 -1.43 -10.64 13.91
N ILE A 97 -2.15 -10.14 12.90
CA ILE A 97 -3.10 -10.97 12.14
C ILE A 97 -2.37 -12.07 11.36
N GLN A 98 -1.21 -11.74 10.78
CA GLN A 98 -0.37 -12.75 10.12
C GLN A 98 0.26 -13.73 11.11
N GLU A 99 0.71 -13.25 12.27
CA GLU A 99 1.22 -14.12 13.34
C GLU A 99 0.16 -15.12 13.81
N GLU A 100 -1.06 -14.63 14.12
CA GLU A 100 -2.19 -15.46 14.55
C GLU A 100 -2.57 -16.49 13.48
N TYR A 101 -2.74 -16.05 12.23
CA TYR A 101 -3.06 -16.97 11.13
C TYR A 101 -1.97 -18.02 10.93
N TYR A 102 -0.70 -17.63 11.00
CA TYR A 102 0.42 -18.55 10.88
C TYR A 102 0.42 -19.57 12.02
N GLU A 103 0.25 -19.15 13.27
CA GLU A 103 0.26 -20.08 14.40
C GLU A 103 -0.90 -21.09 14.35
N ASP A 104 -2.07 -20.66 13.90
CA ASP A 104 -3.24 -21.52 13.76
C ASP A 104 -3.10 -22.54 12.62
N HIS A 105 -2.35 -22.22 11.55
CA HIS A 105 -2.30 -23.03 10.33
C HIS A 105 -0.89 -23.49 9.90
N LYS A 106 0.14 -23.31 10.74
CA LYS A 106 1.54 -23.59 10.39
C LYS A 106 1.76 -24.99 9.83
N GLU A 107 1.12 -26.01 10.40
CA GLU A 107 1.31 -27.40 9.95
C GLU A 107 0.81 -27.60 8.52
N GLU A 108 -0.34 -27.00 8.19
CA GLU A 108 -0.93 -27.06 6.85
C GLU A 108 -0.11 -26.25 5.83
N LEU A 109 0.33 -25.05 6.22
CA LEU A 109 1.21 -24.20 5.43
C LEU A 109 2.51 -24.93 5.04
N TRP A 110 3.19 -25.53 6.02
CA TRP A 110 4.42 -26.28 5.76
C TRP A 110 4.17 -27.53 4.91
N LYS A 111 3.07 -28.25 5.15
CA LYS A 111 2.69 -29.41 4.34
C LYS A 111 2.48 -29.02 2.87
N MET A 112 1.78 -27.92 2.60
CA MET A 112 1.61 -27.43 1.24
C MET A 112 2.93 -26.97 0.61
N ALA A 113 3.77 -26.27 1.38
CA ALA A 113 5.09 -25.84 0.91
C ALA A 113 5.94 -27.01 0.42
N TYR A 114 5.97 -28.12 1.18
CA TYR A 114 6.70 -29.32 0.77
C TYR A 114 6.06 -30.07 -0.40
N GLN A 115 4.73 -30.06 -0.53
CA GLN A 115 4.06 -30.63 -1.71
C GLN A 115 4.41 -29.86 -2.99
N ILE A 116 4.45 -28.53 -2.91
CA ILE A 116 4.83 -27.67 -4.03
C ILE A 116 6.32 -27.82 -4.35
N ASP A 117 7.18 -27.93 -3.34
CA ASP A 117 8.61 -28.23 -3.50
C ASP A 117 8.86 -29.54 -4.24
N ASP A 118 8.12 -30.62 -3.91
CA ASP A 118 8.25 -31.90 -4.62
C ASP A 118 7.87 -31.78 -6.10
N ILE A 119 6.79 -31.06 -6.40
CA ILE A 119 6.37 -30.81 -7.80
C ILE A 119 7.46 -30.03 -8.55
N CYS A 120 7.99 -28.95 -7.95
CA CYS A 120 8.94 -28.05 -8.63
C CYS A 120 10.37 -28.60 -8.72
N LYS A 121 10.90 -29.22 -7.65
CA LYS A 121 12.28 -29.76 -7.64
C LYS A 121 12.49 -30.88 -8.63
N ASN A 122 11.49 -31.73 -8.83
CA ASN A 122 11.55 -32.85 -9.77
C ASN A 122 11.74 -32.38 -11.23
N LYS A 123 11.61 -31.08 -11.52
CA LYS A 123 11.71 -30.48 -12.86
C LYS A 123 12.83 -29.47 -13.04
N ALA A 124 13.68 -29.28 -12.03
CA ALA A 124 14.72 -28.25 -12.03
C ALA A 124 14.16 -26.82 -12.28
N THR A 125 12.91 -26.58 -11.86
CA THR A 125 12.30 -25.25 -11.88
C THR A 125 13.01 -24.38 -10.85
N LYS A 126 13.76 -23.37 -11.32
CA LYS A 126 14.48 -22.44 -10.44
C LYS A 126 13.57 -21.41 -9.78
N PHE A 127 12.51 -21.03 -10.50
CA PHE A 127 11.54 -20.06 -10.03
C PHE A 127 10.20 -20.28 -10.71
N ALA A 128 9.12 -20.33 -9.93
CA ALA A 128 7.76 -20.34 -10.43
C ALA A 128 6.92 -19.35 -9.63
N HIS A 129 6.00 -18.68 -10.30
CA HIS A 129 4.96 -17.87 -9.67
C HIS A 129 3.62 -18.19 -10.33
N ILE A 130 2.69 -18.68 -9.52
CA ILE A 130 1.41 -19.23 -9.95
C ILE A 130 0.29 -18.55 -9.18
N TRP A 131 -0.68 -18.03 -9.91
CA TRP A 131 -1.93 -17.49 -9.36
C TRP A 131 -3.00 -18.58 -9.28
N LYS A 132 -3.90 -18.44 -8.29
CA LYS A 132 -5.08 -19.30 -8.06
C LYS A 132 -5.92 -19.46 -9.32
N GLU A 133 -6.08 -18.38 -10.07
CA GLU A 133 -6.77 -18.32 -11.36
C GLU A 133 -5.83 -17.69 -12.39
N ASP A 134 -5.65 -18.36 -13.54
CA ASP A 134 -4.90 -17.81 -14.68
C ASP A 134 -5.83 -16.88 -15.46
N ASP A 135 -5.88 -15.62 -15.05
CA ASP A 135 -6.54 -14.55 -15.81
C ASP A 135 -5.55 -13.87 -16.77
N GLU A 136 -6.04 -13.34 -17.91
CA GLU A 136 -5.23 -12.62 -18.91
C GLU A 136 -4.43 -11.42 -18.34
N ASN A 137 -4.78 -10.97 -17.13
CA ASN A 137 -4.14 -9.85 -16.43
C ASN A 137 -2.97 -10.28 -15.52
N HIS A 138 -2.72 -11.57 -15.33
CA HIS A 138 -1.71 -12.08 -14.41
C HIS A 138 -0.66 -12.91 -15.16
N SER A 139 0.57 -12.39 -15.25
CA SER A 139 1.68 -13.15 -15.79
C SER A 139 2.20 -14.15 -14.74
N SER A 140 1.78 -15.39 -14.86
CA SER A 140 2.37 -16.51 -14.15
C SER A 140 3.74 -16.84 -14.77
N ASN A 141 4.79 -16.93 -13.95
CA ASN A 141 6.06 -17.51 -14.39
C ASN A 141 5.99 -19.02 -14.14
N LYS A 142 5.98 -19.80 -15.22
CA LYS A 142 5.68 -21.24 -15.20
C LYS A 142 6.90 -22.07 -15.60
N ASP A 143 8.11 -21.56 -15.37
CA ASP A 143 9.32 -22.14 -15.93
C ASP A 143 9.48 -23.63 -15.57
N GLY A 144 9.60 -24.47 -16.59
CA GLY A 144 9.74 -25.93 -16.43
C GLY A 144 8.49 -26.71 -16.01
N LEU A 145 7.35 -26.07 -15.74
CA LEU A 145 6.13 -26.73 -15.27
C LEU A 145 5.13 -27.00 -16.40
N THR A 146 4.51 -28.18 -16.36
CA THR A 146 3.42 -28.57 -17.25
C THR A 146 2.09 -27.98 -16.80
N THR A 147 1.10 -27.91 -17.70
CA THR A 147 -0.26 -27.44 -17.38
C THR A 147 -0.92 -28.24 -16.26
N GLU A 148 -0.65 -29.55 -16.18
CA GLU A 148 -1.22 -30.40 -15.13
C GLU A 148 -0.60 -30.10 -13.76
N GLU A 149 0.70 -29.88 -13.70
CA GLU A 149 1.40 -29.50 -12.46
C GLU A 149 0.94 -28.11 -11.98
N ILE A 150 0.75 -27.16 -12.89
CA ILE A 150 0.18 -25.85 -12.56
C ILE A 150 -1.21 -26.02 -11.95
N ARG A 151 -2.08 -26.86 -12.54
CA ARG A 151 -3.41 -27.15 -11.99
C ARG A 151 -3.35 -27.82 -10.62
N GLN A 152 -2.39 -28.70 -10.40
CA GLN A 152 -2.18 -29.32 -9.09
C GLN A 152 -1.77 -28.27 -8.05
N ILE A 153 -0.82 -27.39 -8.37
CA ILE A 153 -0.41 -26.30 -7.49
C ILE A 153 -1.58 -25.34 -7.22
N GLN A 154 -2.34 -24.96 -8.25
CA GLN A 154 -3.57 -24.16 -8.10
C GLN A 154 -4.56 -24.82 -7.14
N LYS A 155 -4.77 -26.13 -7.27
CA LYS A 155 -5.65 -26.87 -6.37
C LYS A 155 -5.14 -26.89 -4.93
N ILE A 156 -3.82 -26.98 -4.72
CA ILE A 156 -3.21 -26.90 -3.39
C ILE A 156 -3.49 -25.54 -2.76
N ILE A 157 -3.17 -24.44 -3.44
CA ILE A 157 -3.35 -23.08 -2.89
C ILE A 157 -4.84 -22.73 -2.67
N GLN A 158 -5.74 -23.28 -3.49
CA GLN A 158 -7.19 -23.15 -3.31
C GLN A 158 -7.70 -23.77 -2.00
N THR A 159 -7.02 -24.77 -1.43
CA THR A 159 -7.49 -25.45 -0.20
C THR A 159 -7.53 -24.54 1.02
N MET A 160 -6.65 -23.54 1.06
CA MET A 160 -6.54 -22.55 2.14
C MET A 160 -6.86 -21.12 1.67
N ASP A 161 -7.49 -21.00 0.50
CA ASP A 161 -7.89 -19.72 -0.11
C ASP A 161 -6.72 -18.74 -0.36
N PHE A 162 -5.53 -19.28 -0.69
CA PHE A 162 -4.40 -18.47 -1.15
C PHE A 162 -4.60 -18.01 -2.59
N GLU A 163 -4.22 -16.76 -2.86
CA GLU A 163 -4.35 -16.11 -4.17
C GLU A 163 -3.18 -16.44 -5.09
N SER A 164 -1.98 -16.62 -4.53
CA SER A 164 -0.80 -16.97 -5.30
C SER A 164 0.22 -17.75 -4.49
N VAL A 165 1.11 -18.41 -5.21
CA VAL A 165 2.33 -18.98 -4.67
C VAL A 165 3.53 -18.63 -5.54
N SER A 166 4.62 -18.25 -4.89
CA SER A 166 5.97 -18.18 -5.47
C SER A 166 6.79 -19.32 -4.93
N TYR A 167 7.57 -19.96 -5.80
CA TYR A 167 8.53 -20.98 -5.44
C TYR A 167 9.90 -20.61 -5.99
N SER A 168 10.94 -20.83 -5.19
CA SER A 168 12.34 -20.91 -5.58
C SER A 168 13.00 -22.09 -4.87
N ASP A 169 14.19 -22.50 -5.29
CA ASP A 169 14.90 -23.69 -4.77
C ASP A 169 14.97 -23.80 -3.24
N SER A 170 14.93 -22.66 -2.54
CA SER A 170 15.03 -22.57 -1.07
C SER A 170 13.84 -21.90 -0.40
N LEU A 171 12.88 -21.33 -1.15
CA LEU A 171 11.78 -20.55 -0.59
C LEU A 171 10.45 -20.94 -1.22
N CYS A 172 9.42 -21.01 -0.40
CA CYS A 172 8.04 -21.07 -0.86
C CYS A 172 7.26 -19.94 -0.20
N SER A 173 6.61 -19.11 -1.01
CA SER A 173 5.88 -17.95 -0.54
C SER A 173 4.41 -18.01 -0.94
N PHE A 174 3.51 -17.88 0.02
CA PHE A 174 2.05 -17.91 -0.21
C PHE A 174 1.48 -16.51 -0.03
N GLY A 175 0.77 -16.01 -1.04
CA GLY A 175 0.06 -14.72 -0.97
C GLY A 175 -1.44 -14.92 -0.74
N PHE A 176 -2.02 -14.19 0.20
CA PHE A 176 -3.46 -14.12 0.44
C PHE A 176 -3.94 -12.68 0.57
N ARG A 177 -5.21 -12.45 0.24
CA ARG A 177 -5.87 -11.16 0.45
C ARG A 177 -6.67 -11.23 1.75
N TYR A 178 -6.42 -10.27 2.64
CA TYR A 178 -7.20 -10.13 3.87
C TYR A 178 -8.26 -9.02 3.74
N LYS A 179 -7.86 -7.80 3.31
CA LYS A 179 -8.76 -6.66 3.12
C LYS A 179 -8.38 -5.82 1.90
N GLY A 180 -9.31 -5.67 0.96
CA GLY A 180 -9.16 -4.83 -0.23
C GLY A 180 -8.02 -5.28 -1.15
N LEU A 181 -7.11 -4.37 -1.50
CA LEU A 181 -5.99 -4.62 -2.41
C LEU A 181 -4.69 -5.04 -1.71
N ALA A 182 -4.70 -5.13 -0.38
CA ALA A 182 -3.54 -5.54 0.40
C ALA A 182 -3.26 -7.04 0.21
N LEU A 183 -2.02 -7.35 -0.17
CA LEU A 183 -1.53 -8.73 -0.27
C LEU A 183 -0.65 -9.02 0.94
N TYR A 184 -1.08 -9.95 1.77
CA TYR A 184 -0.27 -10.51 2.83
C TYR A 184 0.41 -11.76 2.29
N SER A 185 1.70 -11.92 2.57
CA SER A 185 2.42 -13.12 2.16
C SER A 185 3.21 -13.73 3.30
N PHE A 186 3.23 -15.06 3.33
CA PHE A 186 4.14 -15.85 4.14
C PHE A 186 5.31 -16.26 3.26
N GLU A 187 6.55 -16.07 3.69
CA GLU A 187 7.73 -16.66 3.07
C GLU A 187 8.27 -17.77 3.99
N LEU A 188 8.43 -18.97 3.44
CA LEU A 188 8.89 -20.16 4.16
C LEU A 188 10.23 -20.65 3.59
N GLY A 189 11.23 -20.72 4.45
CA GLY A 189 12.56 -21.24 4.20
C GLY A 189 12.59 -22.76 4.18
N LEU A 190 12.55 -23.36 3.00
CA LEU A 190 12.51 -24.81 2.83
C LEU A 190 13.79 -25.45 3.40
N TYR A 191 13.65 -26.59 4.08
CA TYR A 191 14.76 -27.36 4.66
C TYR A 191 15.66 -26.55 5.61
N GLY A 192 15.08 -25.57 6.32
CA GLY A 192 15.83 -24.72 7.26
C GLY A 192 16.63 -23.61 6.58
N SER A 193 16.32 -23.30 5.31
CA SER A 193 16.89 -22.15 4.62
C SER A 193 16.60 -20.88 5.42
N LYS A 194 17.62 -20.05 5.60
CA LYS A 194 17.47 -18.79 6.31
C LYS A 194 16.89 -17.73 5.40
N ILE A 195 15.99 -16.92 5.94
CA ILE A 195 15.41 -15.78 5.23
C ILE A 195 16.18 -14.52 5.63
N ASP A 196 16.64 -13.77 4.64
CA ASP A 196 17.36 -12.53 4.85
C ASP A 196 16.41 -11.42 5.33
N ASP A 197 16.83 -10.69 6.36
CA ASP A 197 16.11 -9.52 6.85
C ASP A 197 16.21 -8.35 5.87
N ASP A 198 15.07 -7.72 5.61
CA ASP A 198 14.94 -6.54 4.76
C ASP A 198 13.87 -5.60 5.34
N TYR A 199 13.91 -4.32 4.97
CA TYR A 199 12.96 -3.33 5.45
C TYR A 199 11.51 -3.69 5.13
N THR A 200 11.27 -4.49 4.08
CA THR A 200 9.95 -4.95 3.62
C THR A 200 9.40 -6.17 4.36
N ARG A 201 10.25 -6.89 5.11
CA ARG A 201 9.90 -8.17 5.77
C ARG A 201 9.86 -8.04 7.29
N ILE A 202 9.08 -8.91 7.93
CA ILE A 202 9.18 -9.16 9.37
C ILE A 202 9.69 -10.59 9.53
N ILE A 203 10.92 -10.73 10.03
CA ILE A 203 11.49 -12.04 10.34
C ILE A 203 10.79 -12.59 11.59
N TYR A 204 9.98 -13.63 11.41
CA TYR A 204 9.27 -14.29 12.51
C TYR A 204 10.19 -15.29 13.22
N ASN A 205 10.95 -16.07 12.45
CA ASN A 205 12.01 -16.96 12.92
C ASN A 205 13.01 -17.23 11.79
N ASP A 206 14.01 -18.09 12.02
CA ASP A 206 15.07 -18.42 11.06
C ASP A 206 14.54 -18.85 9.67
N SER A 207 13.34 -19.42 9.57
CA SER A 207 12.79 -19.96 8.32
C SER A 207 11.41 -19.42 7.97
N VAL A 208 10.93 -18.38 8.63
CA VAL A 208 9.60 -17.79 8.38
C VAL A 208 9.70 -16.28 8.43
N ALA A 209 9.21 -15.64 7.37
CA ALA A 209 9.07 -14.20 7.29
C ALA A 209 7.67 -13.82 6.82
N PHE A 210 7.19 -12.68 7.31
CA PHE A 210 5.97 -12.06 6.84
C PHE A 210 6.31 -10.92 5.90
N TYR A 211 5.64 -10.90 4.75
CA TYR A 211 5.77 -9.86 3.73
C TYR A 211 4.42 -9.19 3.47
N TYR A 212 4.47 -7.88 3.21
CA TYR A 212 3.31 -7.07 2.87
C TYR A 212 3.50 -6.38 1.52
N GLY A 213 2.63 -6.72 0.56
CA GLY A 213 2.57 -6.07 -0.75
C GLY A 213 1.54 -4.95 -0.75
N CYS A 214 2.00 -3.72 -1.02
CA CYS A 214 1.17 -2.52 -1.03
C CYS A 214 0.26 -2.34 -2.28
N GLY A 215 0.02 -3.40 -3.05
CA GLY A 215 -0.74 -3.31 -4.31
C GLY A 215 -0.09 -2.33 -5.31
N ALA A 216 -0.91 -1.64 -6.11
CA ALA A 216 -0.44 -0.69 -7.13
C ALA A 216 -0.02 0.68 -6.58
N ILE A 217 -0.54 1.07 -5.40
CA ILE A 217 -0.30 2.37 -4.77
C ILE A 217 -0.30 2.16 -3.25
N GLY A 218 0.82 2.43 -2.59
CA GLY A 218 0.93 2.39 -1.12
C GLY A 218 2.36 2.28 -0.64
N ASN A 219 2.55 2.31 0.68
CA ASN A 219 3.84 2.01 1.29
C ASN A 219 3.94 0.50 1.53
N CYS A 220 4.95 -0.15 0.96
CA CYS A 220 5.22 -1.59 1.08
C CYS A 220 5.97 -1.96 2.38
N SER A 221 5.83 -1.14 3.41
CA SER A 221 6.35 -1.39 4.75
C SER A 221 5.21 -1.60 5.73
N TYR A 222 5.37 -2.54 6.67
CA TYR A 222 4.42 -2.74 7.76
C TYR A 222 4.27 -1.49 8.63
N PRO A 223 3.06 -0.90 8.71
CA PRO A 223 2.75 0.01 9.80
C PRO A 223 2.95 -0.73 11.13
N ASN A 224 3.58 -0.09 12.11
CA ASN A 224 3.86 -0.65 13.43
C ASN A 224 4.87 -1.83 13.47
N LYS A 225 5.68 -2.05 12.43
CA LYS A 225 6.77 -3.05 12.44
C LYS A 225 7.63 -2.97 13.70
N GLU A 226 8.09 -1.77 14.04
CA GLU A 226 8.98 -1.56 15.19
C GLU A 226 8.31 -1.91 16.52
N GLU A 227 7.04 -1.52 16.69
CA GLU A 227 6.28 -1.84 17.89
C GLU A 227 6.07 -3.36 18.02
N TYR A 228 5.68 -4.02 16.93
CA TYR A 228 5.52 -5.47 16.88
C TYR A 228 6.82 -6.19 17.28
N LEU A 229 7.96 -5.81 16.69
CA LEU A 229 9.26 -6.41 16.99
C LEU A 229 9.66 -6.21 18.47
N GLN A 230 9.42 -5.01 19.03
CA GLN A 230 9.70 -4.74 20.45
C GLN A 230 8.84 -5.58 21.39
N GLN A 231 7.57 -5.81 21.05
CA GLN A 231 6.68 -6.65 21.86
C GLN A 231 7.07 -8.12 21.78
N ARG A 232 7.47 -8.60 20.58
CA ARG A 232 7.94 -9.99 20.40
C ARG A 232 9.23 -10.30 21.13
N GLN A 233 10.16 -9.34 21.26
CA GLN A 233 11.37 -9.52 22.06
C GLN A 233 11.11 -9.65 23.57
N LYS A 234 9.92 -9.22 24.04
CA LYS A 234 9.51 -9.33 25.44
C LYS A 234 8.76 -10.63 25.77
N LYS A 235 8.35 -11.39 24.75
CA LYS A 235 7.72 -12.72 24.89
C LYS A 235 8.80 -13.80 24.87
#